data_AF-A0A6D2IAE3-F1
#
_entry.id   AF-A0A6D2IAE3-F1
#
_cell.length_a   1.000
_cell.length_b   1.000
_cell.length_c   1.000
_cell.angle_alpha   90.00
_cell.angle_beta   90.00
_cell.angle_gamma   90.00
#
_symmetry.space_group_name_H-M   'P 1'
#
loop_
_entity.id
_entity.type
_entity.pdbx_description
1 polymer ?
#
loop_
_entity_poly.entity_id
_entity_poly.type
_entity_poly.pdbx_seq_one_letter_code
_entity_poly.pdbx_strand_id
1 'polypeptide(L)'
;MTFPSLCFSVLSFAFFFVTHAFDISLIQMEAGTCPYTVVVMTSCRSPKSTRDQINIAFGDADGNQVYAPRLGGSVRESGGLGKCSTDTFQVRGQCLDSPVCSISINRTGPDGWVPESIEIYAEGSKAVKFDFSKSAPQNTWYGQNNCNTTGRPSSPDFPPPEFPPETPDIPPPSPPRPSAASRRGDSESVFLVFVIATAMAAAMVR
;
A
#
# COMPACT_ATOMS: atom_id res chain seq x y z
N MET A 1 62.16 -22.36 -44.00
CA MET A 1 61.35 -23.58 -43.86
C MET A 1 60.94 -23.68 -42.40
N THR A 2 59.63 -23.64 -42.13
CA THR A 2 58.83 -24.24 -41.02
C THR A 2 57.59 -23.35 -40.75
N PHE A 3 56.42 -23.86 -41.16
CA PHE A 3 55.07 -23.46 -40.71
C PHE A 3 54.88 -23.84 -39.21
N PRO A 4 53.92 -23.31 -38.39
CA PRO A 4 52.49 -23.40 -38.72
C PRO A 4 51.48 -22.44 -38.03
N SER A 5 50.23 -22.56 -38.52
CA SER A 5 48.99 -22.65 -37.73
C SER A 5 48.61 -21.51 -36.78
N LEU A 6 47.76 -20.60 -37.27
CA LEU A 6 46.59 -20.13 -36.51
C LEU A 6 45.36 -20.11 -37.42
N CYS A 7 44.85 -21.33 -37.64
CA CYS A 7 43.47 -21.61 -37.99
C CYS A 7 42.53 -21.00 -36.94
N PHE A 8 41.42 -20.41 -37.41
CA PHE A 8 40.11 -20.43 -36.73
C PHE A 8 40.05 -19.93 -35.26
N SER A 9 40.14 -18.62 -35.00
CA SER A 9 39.68 -18.12 -33.68
C SER A 9 39.10 -16.71 -33.61
N VAL A 10 38.69 -16.10 -34.72
CA VAL A 10 38.10 -14.74 -34.66
C VAL A 10 36.62 -14.67 -35.06
N LEU A 11 35.94 -15.80 -35.19
CA LEU A 11 34.52 -15.86 -35.59
C LEU A 11 33.54 -16.30 -34.48
N SER A 12 33.90 -16.16 -33.21
CA SER A 12 32.98 -16.47 -32.11
C SER A 12 33.10 -15.51 -30.91
N PHE A 13 33.09 -14.20 -31.19
CA PHE A 13 32.87 -13.16 -30.18
C PHE A 13 31.58 -12.38 -30.44
N ALA A 14 30.54 -13.07 -30.89
CA ALA A 14 29.19 -12.52 -31.07
C ALA A 14 28.10 -13.43 -30.50
N PHE A 15 28.42 -14.31 -29.54
CA PHE A 15 27.42 -14.75 -28.58
C PHE A 15 27.39 -13.70 -27.47
N PHE A 16 26.59 -12.66 -27.75
CA PHE A 16 26.02 -11.80 -26.72
C PHE A 16 25.36 -12.71 -25.69
N PHE A 17 26.07 -13.02 -24.61
CA PHE A 17 25.42 -13.36 -23.36
C PHE A 17 24.70 -12.08 -22.92
N VAL A 18 23.48 -11.93 -23.43
CA VAL A 18 22.50 -11.00 -22.85
C VAL A 18 22.12 -11.60 -21.50
N THR A 19 23.01 -11.43 -20.51
CA THR A 19 22.65 -11.59 -19.11
C THR A 19 21.74 -10.43 -18.79
N HIS A 20 20.44 -10.62 -19.01
CA HIS A 20 19.46 -9.81 -18.32
C HIS A 20 19.75 -9.99 -16.83
N ALA A 21 20.26 -8.94 -16.21
CA ALA A 21 20.10 -8.76 -14.78
C ALA A 21 18.59 -8.75 -14.56
N PHE A 22 18.04 -9.92 -14.23
CA PHE A 22 16.74 -9.96 -13.58
C PHE A 22 16.99 -9.34 -12.21
N ASP A 23 16.61 -8.08 -12.12
CA ASP A 23 16.59 -7.29 -10.91
C ASP A 23 15.68 -8.02 -9.92
N ILE A 24 16.25 -8.81 -9.00
CA ILE A 24 15.54 -9.52 -7.92
C ILE A 24 15.19 -8.49 -6.83
N SER A 25 14.53 -7.40 -7.22
CA SER A 25 14.12 -6.31 -6.33
C SER A 25 12.63 -6.35 -5.99
N LEU A 26 11.91 -7.47 -6.24
CA LEU A 26 10.44 -7.48 -6.11
C LEU A 26 9.82 -8.55 -5.21
N ILE A 27 10.61 -9.28 -4.42
CA ILE A 27 10.05 -9.96 -3.25
C ILE A 27 10.95 -9.68 -2.05
N GLN A 28 10.86 -8.47 -1.53
CA GLN A 28 11.03 -8.31 -0.09
C GLN A 28 9.90 -9.12 0.56
N MET A 29 10.14 -10.42 0.77
CA MET A 29 9.39 -11.13 1.80
C MET A 29 9.82 -10.45 3.09
N GLU A 30 8.96 -9.55 3.59
CA GLU A 30 8.99 -9.14 4.99
C GLU A 30 9.03 -10.45 5.78
N ALA A 31 10.20 -10.81 6.30
CA ALA A 31 10.44 -12.13 6.87
C ALA A 31 9.43 -12.36 8.00
N GLY A 32 8.46 -13.26 7.78
CA GLY A 32 7.39 -13.54 8.75
C GLY A 32 5.99 -13.05 8.36
N THR A 33 5.76 -12.51 7.15
CA THR A 33 4.39 -12.26 6.65
C THR A 33 4.00 -13.20 5.51
N CYS A 34 2.80 -13.77 5.59
CA CYS A 34 2.22 -14.62 4.56
C CYS A 34 1.26 -13.82 3.66
N PRO A 35 1.28 -14.04 2.34
CA PRO A 35 0.31 -13.47 1.42
C PRO A 35 -1.00 -14.24 1.47
N TYR A 36 -2.10 -13.51 1.56
CA TYR A 36 -3.47 -13.99 1.50
C TYR A 36 -4.21 -13.30 0.37
N THR A 37 -5.06 -14.06 -0.31
CA THR A 37 -6.01 -13.52 -1.27
C THR A 37 -7.40 -13.54 -0.65
N VAL A 38 -8.04 -12.37 -0.63
CA VAL A 38 -9.39 -12.17 -0.14
C VAL A 38 -10.27 -11.80 -1.33
N VAL A 39 -11.15 -12.71 -1.71
CA VAL A 39 -12.13 -12.53 -2.78
C VAL A 39 -13.46 -12.14 -2.15
N VAL A 40 -13.94 -10.96 -2.48
CA VAL A 40 -15.14 -10.38 -1.90
C VAL A 40 -16.21 -10.27 -2.98
N MET A 41 -17.29 -11.02 -2.80
CA MET A 41 -18.49 -10.90 -3.62
C MET A 41 -19.47 -9.97 -2.92
N THR A 42 -19.80 -8.86 -3.56
CA THR A 42 -20.70 -7.84 -3.04
C THR A 42 -22.10 -8.03 -3.62
N SER A 43 -23.10 -8.06 -2.74
CA SER A 43 -24.49 -8.31 -3.13
C SER A 43 -25.05 -7.20 -4.01
N CYS A 44 -26.00 -7.55 -4.88
CA CYS A 44 -26.82 -6.58 -5.61
C CYS A 44 -27.71 -5.69 -4.73
N ARG A 45 -27.80 -5.98 -3.43
CA ARG A 45 -28.45 -5.11 -2.43
C ARG A 45 -27.54 -4.00 -1.92
N SER A 46 -26.25 -4.04 -2.22
CA SER A 46 -25.27 -3.03 -1.85
C SER A 46 -25.51 -1.72 -2.63
N PRO A 47 -25.09 -0.56 -2.10
CA PRO A 47 -25.03 0.69 -2.87
C PRO A 47 -24.15 0.56 -4.12
N LYS A 48 -24.37 1.42 -5.12
CA LYS A 48 -23.61 1.41 -6.38
C LYS A 48 -22.09 1.44 -6.14
N SER A 49 -21.67 2.22 -5.16
CA SER A 49 -20.30 2.34 -4.66
C SER A 49 -20.36 2.70 -3.18
N THR A 50 -19.38 2.26 -2.39
CA THR A 50 -19.23 2.65 -0.99
C THR A 50 -17.90 3.36 -0.79
N ARG A 51 -17.90 4.45 -0.03
CA ARG A 51 -16.68 5.14 0.44
C ARG A 51 -16.34 4.75 1.88
N ASP A 52 -17.10 3.82 2.44
CA ASP A 52 -16.90 3.38 3.81
C ASP A 52 -15.59 2.62 3.93
N GLN A 53 -14.91 2.80 5.06
CA GLN A 53 -13.74 2.01 5.38
C GLN A 53 -14.21 0.62 5.81
N ILE A 54 -13.85 -0.39 5.02
CA ILE A 54 -14.12 -1.79 5.32
C ILE A 54 -12.84 -2.44 5.83
N ASN A 55 -12.84 -2.79 7.10
CA ASN A 55 -11.75 -3.55 7.73
C ASN A 55 -12.21 -4.99 7.90
N ILE A 56 -11.33 -5.95 7.58
CA ILE A 56 -11.57 -7.37 7.82
C ILE A 56 -10.49 -7.90 8.73
N ALA A 57 -10.87 -8.79 9.64
CA ALA A 57 -9.95 -9.61 10.40
C ALA A 57 -10.36 -11.07 10.24
N PHE A 58 -9.42 -11.97 10.02
CA PHE A 58 -9.69 -13.40 9.89
C PHE A 58 -8.65 -14.22 10.64
N GLY A 59 -9.02 -15.41 11.10
CA GLY A 59 -8.15 -16.21 11.95
C GLY A 59 -8.38 -17.70 11.85
N ASP A 60 -7.45 -18.45 12.43
CA ASP A 60 -7.41 -19.91 12.44
C ASP A 60 -7.84 -20.50 13.79
N ALA A 61 -7.83 -21.84 13.87
CA ALA A 61 -8.24 -22.56 15.08
C ALA A 61 -7.24 -22.46 16.23
N ASP A 62 -6.01 -22.03 15.93
CA ASP A 62 -4.91 -21.88 16.88
C ASP A 62 -4.93 -20.50 17.57
N GLY A 63 -5.83 -19.61 17.15
CA GLY A 63 -5.99 -18.27 17.69
C GLY A 63 -5.16 -17.20 16.98
N ASN A 64 -4.50 -17.55 15.87
CA ASN A 64 -3.80 -16.58 15.04
C ASN A 64 -4.81 -15.74 14.24
N GLN A 65 -4.52 -14.45 14.05
CA GLN A 65 -5.41 -13.50 13.38
C GLN A 65 -4.68 -12.54 12.44
N VAL A 66 -5.16 -12.42 11.21
CA VAL A 66 -4.69 -11.45 10.23
C VAL A 66 -5.68 -10.29 10.16
N TYR A 67 -5.16 -9.06 10.23
CA TYR A 67 -5.93 -7.83 10.09
C TYR A 67 -5.66 -7.18 8.73
N ALA A 68 -6.72 -6.90 7.99
CA ALA A 68 -6.74 -6.27 6.68
C ALA A 68 -7.48 -4.93 6.75
N PRO A 69 -6.77 -3.80 6.93
CA PRO A 69 -7.39 -2.49 6.94
C PRO A 69 -7.78 -2.04 5.54
N ARG A 70 -8.91 -1.31 5.44
CA ARG A 70 -9.35 -0.55 4.26
C ARG A 70 -9.35 -1.34 2.93
N LEU A 71 -10.09 -2.43 2.91
CA LEU A 71 -10.44 -3.11 1.66
C LEU A 71 -11.30 -2.19 0.78
N GLY A 72 -11.10 -2.24 -0.53
CA GLY A 72 -11.81 -1.38 -1.48
C GLY A 72 -11.13 -0.05 -1.81
N GLY A 73 -9.95 0.23 -1.23
CA GLY A 73 -9.11 1.36 -1.60
C GLY A 73 -9.52 2.70 -0.98
N SER A 74 -8.56 3.63 -0.94
CA SER A 74 -8.74 4.98 -0.41
C SER A 74 -9.57 5.85 -1.36
N VAL A 75 -10.15 6.95 -0.86
CA VAL A 75 -11.05 7.94 -1.51
C VAL A 75 -10.66 8.39 -2.94
N ARG A 76 -9.47 8.04 -3.44
CA ARG A 76 -8.93 8.41 -4.76
C ARG A 76 -8.81 7.26 -5.77
N GLU A 77 -8.98 6.01 -5.36
CA GLU A 77 -8.87 4.83 -6.24
C GLU A 77 -10.24 4.13 -6.28
N SER A 78 -11.09 4.59 -7.20
CA SER A 78 -12.48 4.16 -7.34
C SER A 78 -12.59 2.76 -7.94
N GLY A 79 -12.32 1.72 -7.15
CA GLY A 79 -12.33 0.36 -7.69
C GLY A 79 -12.31 -0.74 -6.64
N GLY A 80 -13.38 -0.85 -5.86
CA GLY A 80 -13.64 -2.06 -5.08
C GLY A 80 -14.96 -1.98 -4.33
N LEU A 81 -15.59 -3.14 -4.10
CA LEU A 81 -16.81 -3.31 -3.29
C LEU A 81 -18.06 -2.62 -3.86
N GLY A 82 -18.14 -2.52 -5.19
CA GLY A 82 -19.31 -2.01 -5.90
C GLY A 82 -20.52 -2.95 -5.82
N LYS A 83 -21.69 -2.47 -6.25
CA LYS A 83 -22.90 -3.31 -6.31
C LYS A 83 -22.71 -4.46 -7.32
N CYS A 84 -23.10 -5.68 -6.93
CA CYS A 84 -23.00 -6.88 -7.78
C CYS A 84 -21.58 -7.13 -8.34
N SER A 85 -20.53 -6.73 -7.61
CA SER A 85 -19.14 -6.93 -8.05
C SER A 85 -18.46 -8.05 -7.28
N THR A 86 -17.44 -8.62 -7.92
CA THR A 86 -16.48 -9.51 -7.27
C THR A 86 -15.13 -8.84 -7.34
N ASP A 87 -14.58 -8.51 -6.18
CA ASP A 87 -13.33 -7.79 -6.03
C ASP A 87 -12.30 -8.66 -5.31
N THR A 88 -11.05 -8.62 -5.75
CA THR A 88 -9.97 -9.46 -5.19
C THR A 88 -8.91 -8.56 -4.58
N PHE A 89 -8.54 -8.85 -3.33
CA PHE A 89 -7.57 -8.08 -2.57
C PHE A 89 -6.43 -8.96 -2.10
N GLN A 90 -5.20 -8.44 -2.18
CA GLN A 90 -4.05 -9.07 -1.56
C GLN A 90 -3.83 -8.48 -0.18
N VAL A 91 -3.75 -9.36 0.82
CA VAL A 91 -3.52 -9.02 2.21
C VAL A 91 -2.24 -9.70 2.66
N ARG A 92 -1.44 -9.03 3.49
CA ARG A 92 -0.30 -9.64 4.17
C ARG A 92 -0.53 -9.60 5.67
N GLY A 93 -0.13 -10.64 6.37
CA GLY A 93 -0.24 -10.74 7.81
C GLY A 93 0.54 -11.92 8.36
N GLN A 94 0.35 -12.21 9.65
CA GLN A 94 0.94 -13.40 10.25
C GLN A 94 0.50 -14.67 9.50
N CYS A 95 1.43 -15.61 9.38
CA CYS A 95 1.12 -16.91 8.81
C CYS A 95 0.13 -17.68 9.70
N LEU A 96 -0.82 -18.36 9.08
CA LEU A 96 -1.81 -19.19 9.74
C LEU A 96 -1.41 -20.64 9.51
N ASP A 97 -1.21 -21.40 10.57
CA ASP A 97 -0.79 -22.80 10.50
C ASP A 97 -2.00 -23.73 10.26
N SER A 98 -3.18 -23.27 10.65
CA SER A 98 -4.46 -23.94 10.43
C SER A 98 -5.32 -23.21 9.38
N PRO A 99 -6.27 -23.91 8.73
CA PRO A 99 -7.22 -23.26 7.83
C PRO A 99 -7.99 -22.14 8.52
N VAL A 100 -8.24 -21.05 7.79
CA VAL A 100 -9.08 -19.94 8.26
C VAL A 100 -10.46 -20.49 8.67
N CYS A 101 -10.92 -20.16 9.86
CA CYS A 101 -12.21 -20.62 10.38
C CYS A 101 -13.02 -19.50 11.04
N SER A 102 -12.43 -18.32 11.22
CA SER A 102 -13.12 -17.13 11.70
C SER A 102 -12.90 -15.94 10.77
N ILE A 103 -13.93 -15.11 10.65
CA ILE A 103 -13.89 -13.84 9.94
C ILE A 103 -14.71 -12.81 10.71
N SER A 104 -14.22 -11.58 10.76
CA SER A 104 -14.86 -10.42 11.34
C SER A 104 -14.71 -9.24 10.39
N ILE A 105 -15.75 -8.44 10.28
CA ILE A 105 -15.86 -7.29 9.41
C ILE A 105 -16.21 -6.09 10.28
N ASN A 106 -15.60 -4.95 10.00
CA ASN A 106 -15.96 -3.67 10.60
C ASN A 106 -16.07 -2.62 9.50
N ARG A 107 -17.25 -1.99 9.40
CA ARG A 107 -17.54 -0.90 8.46
C ARG A 107 -17.61 0.42 9.19
N THR A 108 -16.85 1.40 8.73
CA THR A 108 -16.90 2.78 9.22
C THR A 108 -17.24 3.72 8.09
N GLY A 109 -18.43 4.31 8.13
CA GLY A 109 -18.87 5.32 7.16
C GLY A 109 -20.39 5.33 6.96
N PRO A 110 -20.91 6.30 6.18
CA PRO A 110 -22.34 6.51 6.00
C PRO A 110 -22.97 5.72 4.84
N ASP A 111 -22.20 5.23 3.88
CA ASP A 111 -22.74 4.77 2.59
C ASP A 111 -23.41 3.39 2.69
N GLY A 112 -22.92 2.53 3.58
CA GLY A 112 -23.37 1.14 3.71
C GLY A 112 -22.64 0.19 2.78
N TRP A 113 -22.71 -1.10 3.09
CA TRP A 113 -22.15 -2.16 2.25
C TRP A 113 -22.78 -3.51 2.60
N VAL A 114 -23.09 -4.32 1.59
CA VAL A 114 -23.73 -5.64 1.77
C VAL A 114 -22.87 -6.72 1.10
N PRO A 115 -22.02 -7.43 1.86
CA PRO A 115 -21.32 -8.60 1.34
C PRO A 115 -22.30 -9.74 1.06
N GLU A 116 -22.05 -10.48 -0.02
CA GLU A 116 -22.70 -11.74 -0.33
C GLU A 116 -21.83 -12.93 0.11
N SER A 117 -20.54 -12.89 -0.17
CA SER A 117 -19.61 -13.88 0.38
C SER A 117 -18.18 -13.37 0.38
N ILE A 118 -17.38 -13.85 1.31
CA ILE A 118 -15.95 -13.57 1.39
C ILE A 118 -15.20 -14.89 1.41
N GLU A 119 -14.31 -15.07 0.44
CA GLU A 119 -13.48 -16.25 0.30
C GLU A 119 -12.02 -15.89 0.55
N ILE A 120 -11.35 -16.67 1.39
CA ILE A 120 -9.98 -16.41 1.83
C ILE A 120 -9.14 -17.65 1.56
N TYR A 121 -7.98 -17.45 0.95
CA TYR A 121 -6.97 -18.49 0.79
C TYR A 121 -5.56 -17.92 0.85
N ALA A 122 -4.64 -18.71 1.39
CA ALA A 122 -3.22 -18.51 1.21
C ALA A 122 -2.75 -19.24 -0.04
N GLU A 123 -1.59 -18.85 -0.56
CA GLU A 123 -0.98 -19.56 -1.69
C GLU A 123 -0.71 -21.03 -1.32
N GLY A 124 -1.30 -21.96 -2.09
CA GLY A 124 -1.19 -23.40 -1.83
C GLY A 124 -2.10 -23.97 -0.73
N SER A 125 -2.97 -23.15 -0.11
CA SER A 125 -3.96 -23.63 0.88
C SER A 125 -5.35 -23.82 0.24
N LYS A 126 -6.23 -24.55 0.95
CA LYS A 126 -7.65 -24.64 0.57
C LYS A 126 -8.33 -23.29 0.82
N ALA A 127 -9.17 -22.86 -0.12
CA ALA A 127 -10.00 -21.69 0.06
C ALA A 127 -11.18 -21.95 1.02
N VAL A 128 -11.44 -20.96 1.87
CA VAL A 128 -12.53 -20.99 2.85
C VAL A 128 -13.49 -19.86 2.53
N LYS A 129 -14.76 -20.20 2.34
CA LYS A 129 -15.82 -19.26 2.00
C LYS A 129 -16.74 -19.02 3.19
N PHE A 130 -17.02 -17.74 3.45
CA PHE A 130 -17.97 -17.27 4.44
C PHE A 130 -19.10 -16.54 3.72
N ASP A 131 -20.33 -17.04 3.85
CA ASP A 131 -21.50 -16.45 3.22
C ASP A 131 -22.14 -15.39 4.11
N PHE A 132 -22.48 -14.25 3.53
CA PHE A 132 -23.13 -13.12 4.18
C PHE A 132 -24.43 -12.76 3.44
N SER A 133 -25.43 -12.26 4.17
CA SER A 133 -26.72 -11.88 3.56
C SER A 133 -27.30 -10.59 4.14
N LYS A 134 -26.59 -10.00 5.10
CA LYS A 134 -27.02 -8.82 5.85
C LYS A 134 -26.06 -7.67 5.60
N SER A 135 -26.59 -6.45 5.73
CA SER A 135 -25.77 -5.24 5.68
C SER A 135 -24.75 -5.23 6.81
N ALA A 136 -23.53 -4.79 6.50
CA ALA A 136 -22.48 -4.60 7.47
C ALA A 136 -22.88 -3.52 8.50
N PRO A 137 -23.01 -3.82 9.81
CA PRO A 137 -23.22 -2.82 10.84
C PRO A 137 -22.11 -1.77 10.84
N GLN A 138 -22.47 -0.56 11.25
CA GLN A 138 -21.56 0.56 11.36
C GLN A 138 -20.82 0.53 12.70
N ASN A 139 -19.52 0.81 12.70
CA ASN A 139 -18.67 1.01 13.88
C ASN A 139 -18.66 -0.16 14.88
N THR A 140 -18.95 -1.38 14.41
CA THR A 140 -19.00 -2.59 15.23
C THR A 140 -18.46 -3.77 14.45
N TRP A 141 -17.64 -4.58 15.11
CA TRP A 141 -17.17 -5.85 14.58
C TRP A 141 -18.32 -6.86 14.52
N TYR A 142 -18.52 -7.48 13.35
CA TYR A 142 -19.49 -8.56 13.17
C TYR A 142 -18.91 -9.64 12.26
N GLY A 143 -19.28 -10.89 12.48
CA GLY A 143 -18.57 -11.98 11.82
C GLY A 143 -19.13 -13.36 12.08
N GLN A 144 -18.38 -14.35 11.64
CA GLN A 144 -18.66 -15.77 11.86
C GLN A 144 -17.40 -16.42 12.42
N ASN A 145 -17.55 -17.21 13.48
CA ASN A 145 -16.48 -18.02 14.04
C ASN A 145 -16.92 -19.49 14.04
N ASN A 146 -16.34 -20.25 13.10
CA ASN A 146 -16.58 -21.67 12.91
C ASN A 146 -15.38 -22.51 13.35
N CYS A 147 -14.47 -21.94 14.13
CA CYS A 147 -13.32 -22.66 14.65
C CYS A 147 -13.79 -23.69 15.68
N ASN A 148 -13.56 -24.97 15.40
CA ASN A 148 -13.76 -26.03 16.37
C ASN A 148 -12.55 -26.04 17.30
N THR A 149 -12.50 -25.11 18.25
CA THR A 149 -11.40 -24.99 19.20
C THR A 149 -11.38 -26.24 20.07
N THR A 150 -10.42 -27.14 19.85
CA THR A 150 -10.14 -28.28 20.74
C THR A 150 -9.53 -27.85 22.08
N GLY A 151 -9.31 -26.54 22.28
CA GLY A 151 -8.96 -25.94 23.57
C GLY A 151 -9.89 -24.78 23.91
N ARG A 152 -10.65 -24.94 25.00
CA ARG A 152 -11.38 -23.94 25.80
C ARG A 152 -12.05 -22.77 25.04
N PRO A 153 -13.39 -22.60 25.12
CA PRO A 153 -14.03 -21.41 24.57
C PRO A 153 -13.55 -20.18 25.35
N SER A 154 -12.63 -19.41 24.77
CA SER A 154 -12.59 -17.99 25.08
C SER A 154 -13.91 -17.42 24.57
N SER A 155 -14.69 -16.90 25.51
CA SER A 155 -15.80 -15.99 25.22
C SER A 155 -15.40 -15.02 24.09
N PRO A 156 -16.31 -14.63 23.18
CA PRO A 156 -16.02 -13.65 22.14
C PRO A 156 -15.96 -12.24 22.75
N ASP A 157 -15.07 -12.01 23.70
CA ASP A 157 -14.42 -10.72 23.83
C ASP A 157 -13.30 -10.73 22.80
N PHE A 158 -13.67 -10.41 21.56
CA PHE A 158 -12.68 -9.88 20.63
C PHE A 158 -12.35 -8.48 21.17
N PRO A 159 -11.20 -8.25 21.83
CA PRO A 159 -10.70 -6.90 21.86
C PRO A 159 -10.62 -6.46 20.39
N PRO A 160 -11.11 -5.26 20.03
CA PRO A 160 -10.78 -4.67 18.75
C PRO A 160 -9.28 -4.88 18.52
N PRO A 161 -8.82 -5.23 17.31
CA PRO A 161 -7.40 -5.21 17.01
C PRO A 161 -6.87 -3.90 17.57
N GLU A 162 -5.94 -3.99 18.53
CA GLU A 162 -5.33 -2.82 19.15
C GLU A 162 -4.84 -1.98 17.97
N PHE A 163 -5.54 -0.87 17.68
CA PHE A 163 -5.10 0.02 16.64
C PHE A 163 -3.65 0.35 16.99
N PRO A 164 -2.67 0.17 16.08
CA PRO A 164 -1.34 0.68 16.36
C PRO A 164 -1.53 2.13 16.81
N PRO A 165 -0.94 2.54 17.95
CA PRO A 165 -1.20 3.84 18.52
C PRO A 165 -1.09 4.87 17.41
N GLU A 166 -2.17 5.63 17.19
CA GLU A 166 -2.17 6.76 16.28
C GLU A 166 -0.88 7.52 16.56
N THR A 167 0.00 7.55 15.56
CA THR A 167 1.27 8.25 15.71
C THR A 167 0.86 9.67 16.07
N PRO A 168 1.31 10.25 17.20
CA PRO A 168 0.91 11.59 17.55
C PRO A 168 1.21 12.49 16.35
N ASP A 169 0.18 13.14 15.82
CA ASP A 169 0.35 14.16 14.80
C ASP A 169 1.16 15.28 15.44
N ILE A 170 2.49 15.18 15.39
CA ILE A 170 3.37 16.28 15.75
C ILE A 170 3.13 17.31 14.65
N PRO A 171 2.50 18.47 14.98
CA PRO A 171 2.30 19.49 13.97
C PRO A 171 3.66 19.88 13.41
N PRO A 172 3.77 20.09 12.08
CA PRO A 172 5.03 20.51 11.48
C PRO A 172 5.54 21.76 12.22
N PRO A 173 6.85 21.85 12.49
CA PRO A 173 7.42 22.96 13.24
C PRO A 173 7.01 24.28 12.58
N SER A 174 6.58 25.23 13.41
CA SER A 174 6.18 26.55 12.95
C SER A 174 7.32 27.18 12.15
N PRO A 175 7.08 27.76 10.96
CA PRO A 175 8.12 28.44 10.23
C PRO A 175 8.73 29.54 11.11
N PRO A 176 10.06 29.73 11.08
CA PRO A 176 10.73 30.69 11.92
C PRO A 176 10.16 32.10 11.66
N ARG A 177 9.74 32.75 12.75
CA ARG A 177 9.28 34.14 12.73
C ARG A 177 10.38 35.01 12.10
N PRO A 178 10.10 35.77 11.03
CA PRO A 178 11.09 36.68 10.47
C PRO A 178 11.52 37.67 11.56
N SER A 179 12.81 37.68 11.87
CA SER A 179 13.38 38.68 12.77
C SER A 179 13.36 40.02 12.05
N ALA A 180 12.69 41.00 12.64
CA ALA A 180 12.74 42.38 12.19
C ALA A 180 14.18 42.90 12.35
N ALA A 181 14.95 42.86 11.27
CA ALA A 181 16.22 43.57 11.21
C ALA A 181 15.93 45.07 11.07
N SER A 182 16.20 45.79 12.15
CA SER A 182 16.32 47.25 12.19
C SER A 182 17.29 47.72 11.11
N ARG A 183 16.79 48.31 10.02
CA ARG A 183 17.61 49.12 9.10
C ARG A 183 18.08 50.37 9.85
N ARG A 184 19.30 50.28 10.40
CA ARG A 184 20.11 51.43 10.75
C ARG A 184 20.96 51.73 9.52
N GLY A 185 20.78 52.93 8.95
CA GLY A 185 21.28 53.28 7.63
C GLY A 185 22.80 53.37 7.54
N ASP A 186 23.28 53.44 6.30
CA ASP A 186 24.30 54.42 5.93
C ASP A 186 24.30 54.61 4.40
N SER A 187 24.48 55.86 4.02
CA SER A 187 24.55 56.42 2.66
C SER A 187 25.86 56.08 1.96
N GLU A 188 25.82 55.81 0.65
CA GLU A 188 26.72 56.38 -0.39
C GLU A 188 26.79 55.49 -1.65
N SER A 189 27.06 56.14 -2.79
CA SER A 189 27.58 55.53 -4.03
C SER A 189 26.60 54.94 -5.05
N VAL A 190 25.54 55.70 -5.41
CA VAL A 190 24.74 55.46 -6.63
C VAL A 190 25.32 56.13 -7.88
N PHE A 191 26.40 56.91 -7.76
CA PHE A 191 26.84 57.81 -8.84
C PHE A 191 28.03 57.34 -9.70
N LEU A 192 28.65 56.17 -9.47
CA LEU A 192 29.89 55.82 -10.20
C LEU A 192 29.79 54.72 -11.27
N VAL A 193 28.69 53.97 -11.37
CA VAL A 193 28.65 52.77 -12.25
C VAL A 193 27.99 53.03 -13.62
N PHE A 194 27.22 54.11 -13.79
CA PHE A 194 26.49 54.36 -15.05
C PHE A 194 27.23 55.21 -16.10
N VAL A 195 28.42 55.75 -15.79
CA VAL A 195 29.13 56.66 -16.71
C VAL A 195 30.17 55.93 -17.60
N ILE A 196 30.53 54.68 -17.31
CA ILE A 196 31.59 53.98 -18.08
C ILE A 196 31.02 53.15 -19.26
N ALA A 197 29.71 52.91 -19.32
CA ALA A 197 29.11 52.05 -20.34
C ALA A 197 28.82 52.73 -21.70
N THR A 198 29.02 54.05 -21.86
CA THR A 198 28.65 54.77 -23.08
C THR A 198 29.81 55.17 -24.00
N ALA A 199 31.06 54.79 -23.69
CA ALA A 199 32.22 55.26 -24.46
C ALA A 199 32.77 54.28 -25.54
N MET A 200 32.30 53.02 -25.62
CA MET A 200 32.93 52.01 -26.50
C MET A 200 32.03 51.44 -27.61
N ALA A 201 30.98 52.16 -28.01
CA ALA A 201 30.13 51.78 -29.15
C ALA A 201 30.27 52.72 -30.37
N ALA A 202 31.37 53.48 -30.46
CA ALA A 202 31.65 54.40 -31.57
C ALA A 202 32.78 53.93 -32.51
N ALA A 203 33.12 52.63 -32.50
CA ALA A 203 34.23 52.10 -33.30
C ALA A 203 33.88 50.79 -34.02
N MET A 204 32.75 50.73 -34.71
CA MET A 204 32.51 49.78 -35.82
C MET A 204 31.70 50.46 -36.93
N VAL A 205 32.23 51.59 -37.42
CA VAL A 205 31.94 52.11 -38.76
C VAL A 205 33.29 52.37 -39.41
N ARG A 206 33.82 51.34 -40.05
CA ARG A 206 34.66 51.46 -41.25
C ARG A 206 34.72 50.14 -41.98
#